data_AF-L9XAZ0-F1
#
_entry.id   AF-L9XAZ0-F1
#
_cell.length_a   1.000
_cell.length_b   1.000
_cell.length_c   1.000
_cell.angle_alpha   90.00
_cell.angle_beta   90.00
_cell.angle_gamma   90.00
#
_symmetry.space_group_name_H-M   'P 1'
#
loop_
_entity.id
_entity.type
_entity.pdbx_description
1 polymer ?
#
loop_
_entity_poly.entity_id
_entity_poly.type
_entity_poly.pdbx_seq_one_letter_code
_entity_poly.pdbx_strand_id
1 'polypeptide(L)'
;MNGPASVPFSAWDGERVCHLTVAPDGSTYVVPSGAHERLHRIVIGDSSVGARFDGPSGPKVDLALAGWVQLQSDRLVDRVNVDAPDGYDGTDLVREFARMHGAGSLAVALYPSGTVLTGAVSEITLPGNGPRVPAPVSDEE
;
A
#
# COMPACT_ATOMS: atom_id res chain seq x y z
N MET A 1 1.99 -26.01 -3.04
CA MET A 1 2.70 -24.74 -2.82
C MET A 1 2.64 -23.96 -4.13
N ASN A 2 1.70 -23.02 -4.27
CA ASN A 2 1.69 -22.13 -5.42
C ASN A 2 2.86 -21.15 -5.23
N GLY A 3 3.84 -21.16 -6.13
CA GLY A 3 4.88 -20.13 -6.14
C GLY A 3 4.22 -18.74 -6.29
N PRO A 4 4.89 -17.66 -5.86
CA PRO A 4 4.32 -16.32 -6.01
C PRO A 4 3.99 -16.10 -7.49
N ALA A 5 2.72 -15.82 -7.78
CA ALA A 5 2.30 -15.48 -9.13
C ALA A 5 3.17 -14.32 -9.60
N SER A 6 3.85 -14.49 -10.74
CA SER A 6 4.71 -13.44 -11.31
C SER A 6 3.85 -12.20 -11.54
N VAL A 7 4.14 -11.13 -10.81
CA VAL A 7 3.43 -9.87 -10.88
C VAL A 7 3.75 -9.24 -12.25
N PRO A 8 2.77 -9.03 -13.15
CA PRO A 8 3.02 -8.59 -14.52
C PRO A 8 3.16 -7.06 -14.61
N PHE A 9 3.84 -6.46 -13.65
CA PHE A 9 4.11 -5.03 -13.57
C PHE A 9 5.62 -4.81 -13.64
N SER A 10 6.03 -3.72 -14.29
CA SER A 10 7.45 -3.37 -14.38
C SER A 10 7.98 -3.05 -12.99
N ALA A 11 9.18 -3.55 -12.68
CA ALA A 11 9.92 -3.08 -11.52
C ALA A 11 10.16 -1.58 -11.67
N TRP A 12 10.05 -0.86 -10.56
CA TRP A 12 10.30 0.58 -10.53
C TRP A 12 11.80 0.85 -10.42
N ASP A 13 12.33 1.72 -11.27
CA ASP A 13 13.77 2.04 -11.36
C ASP A 13 14.12 3.47 -10.91
N GLY A 14 13.17 4.17 -10.27
CA GLY A 14 13.34 5.56 -9.82
C GLY A 14 12.62 6.59 -10.71
N GLU A 15 11.99 6.16 -11.80
CA GLU A 15 11.25 7.07 -12.67
C GLU A 15 10.01 7.72 -12.01
N ARG A 16 9.62 8.92 -12.45
CA ARG A 16 8.43 9.59 -11.91
C ARG A 16 7.15 8.94 -12.43
N VAL A 17 6.42 8.25 -11.55
CA VAL A 17 5.12 7.61 -11.84
C VAL A 17 4.04 8.02 -10.84
N CYS A 18 2.77 7.94 -11.22
CA CYS A 18 1.65 8.35 -10.34
C CYS A 18 1.25 7.29 -9.32
N HIS A 19 1.60 6.03 -9.56
CA HIS A 19 1.18 4.91 -8.73
C HIS A 19 2.31 3.88 -8.63
N LEU A 20 2.64 3.51 -7.39
CA LEU A 20 3.54 2.42 -7.08
C LEU A 20 2.81 1.42 -6.19
N THR A 21 3.24 0.17 -6.28
CA THR A 21 2.92 -0.84 -5.27
C THR A 21 4.21 -1.48 -4.75
N VAL A 22 4.22 -1.81 -3.47
CA VAL A 22 5.31 -2.55 -2.82
C VAL A 22 4.78 -3.91 -2.40
N ALA A 23 5.41 -4.96 -2.88
CA ALA A 23 5.10 -6.33 -2.49
C ALA A 23 5.55 -6.62 -1.05
N PRO A 24 5.03 -7.69 -0.41
CA PRO A 24 5.43 -8.11 0.93
C PRO A 24 6.94 -8.39 1.06
N ASP A 25 7.61 -8.80 -0.02
CA ASP A 25 9.06 -9.03 -0.07
C ASP A 25 9.89 -7.73 -0.23
N GLY A 26 9.23 -6.58 -0.35
CA GLY A 26 9.87 -5.28 -0.53
C GLY A 26 10.08 -4.85 -1.98
N SER A 27 9.76 -5.70 -2.96
CA SER A 27 9.88 -5.35 -4.38
C SER A 27 8.87 -4.27 -4.76
N THR A 28 9.33 -3.24 -5.48
CA THR A 28 8.49 -2.11 -5.90
C THR A 28 8.17 -2.19 -7.39
N TYR A 29 6.89 -2.02 -7.73
CA TYR A 29 6.39 -2.10 -9.10
C TYR A 29 5.57 -0.87 -9.49
N VAL A 30 5.63 -0.51 -10.77
CA VAL A 30 4.81 0.54 -11.37
C VAL A 30 3.43 -0.01 -11.72
N VAL A 31 2.38 0.58 -11.17
CA VAL A 31 0.99 0.17 -11.41
C VAL A 31 0.32 1.20 -12.31
N PRO A 32 -0.08 0.89 -13.56
CA PRO A 32 -0.84 1.83 -14.37
C PRO A 32 -2.15 2.25 -13.67
N SER A 33 -2.64 3.46 -13.94
CA SER A 33 -3.94 3.90 -13.40
C SER A 33 -5.05 2.89 -13.75
N GLY A 34 -5.90 2.58 -12.78
CA GLY A 34 -6.93 1.54 -12.91
C GLY A 34 -6.44 0.09 -12.78
N ALA A 35 -5.13 -0.17 -12.67
CA ALA A 35 -4.59 -1.52 -12.58
C ALA A 35 -4.54 -2.09 -11.14
N HIS A 36 -4.95 -1.34 -10.12
CA HIS A 36 -5.06 -1.84 -8.74
C HIS A 36 -6.07 -3.00 -8.64
N GLU A 37 -7.17 -2.95 -9.41
CA GLU A 37 -8.14 -4.05 -9.55
C GLU A 37 -7.51 -5.30 -10.18
N ARG A 38 -6.61 -5.10 -11.15
CA ARG A 38 -5.88 -6.20 -11.78
C ARG A 38 -4.88 -6.81 -10.81
N LEU A 39 -4.14 -5.98 -10.05
CA LEU A 39 -3.23 -6.45 -9.00
C LEU A 39 -4.00 -7.23 -7.94
N HIS A 40 -5.11 -6.67 -7.44
CA HIS A 40 -5.99 -7.34 -6.49
C HIS A 40 -6.45 -8.70 -7.01
N ARG A 41 -6.96 -8.80 -8.24
CA ARG A 41 -7.36 -10.08 -8.84
C ARG A 41 -6.21 -11.10 -8.95
N ILE A 42 -4.98 -10.65 -9.20
CA ILE A 42 -3.82 -11.54 -9.32
C ILE A 42 -3.37 -12.07 -7.95
N VAL A 43 -3.38 -11.20 -6.94
CA VAL A 43 -2.85 -11.50 -5.60
C VAL A 43 -3.89 -12.16 -4.71
N ILE A 44 -5.13 -11.65 -4.75
CA ILE A 44 -6.23 -12.02 -3.85
C ILE A 44 -7.27 -12.91 -4.55
N GLY A 45 -7.43 -12.75 -5.88
CA GLY A 45 -8.45 -13.46 -6.65
C GLY A 45 -9.85 -12.91 -6.40
N ASP A 46 -10.86 -13.79 -6.41
CA ASP A 46 -12.25 -13.44 -6.06
C ASP A 46 -12.51 -13.44 -4.54
N SER A 47 -11.47 -13.62 -3.73
CA SER A 47 -11.58 -13.58 -2.28
C SER A 47 -11.69 -12.13 -1.80
N SER A 48 -12.51 -11.87 -0.78
CA SER A 48 -12.52 -10.60 -0.05
C SER A 48 -11.83 -10.77 1.29
N VAL A 49 -10.58 -10.31 1.40
CA VAL A 49 -9.84 -10.38 2.67
C VAL A 49 -10.44 -9.41 3.69
N GLY A 50 -10.86 -8.24 3.24
CA GLY A 50 -11.49 -7.20 4.05
C GLY A 50 -12.89 -7.54 4.56
N ALA A 51 -13.57 -8.56 4.01
CA ALA A 51 -14.86 -9.01 4.56
C ALA A 51 -14.75 -9.62 5.97
N ARG A 52 -13.53 -9.83 6.46
CA ARG A 52 -13.23 -10.38 7.78
C ARG A 52 -12.86 -9.30 8.81
N PHE A 53 -13.02 -8.02 8.47
CA PHE A 53 -12.67 -6.90 9.32
C PHE A 53 -13.80 -5.87 9.32
N ASP A 54 -14.15 -5.36 10.51
CA ASP A 54 -15.08 -4.24 10.66
C ASP A 54 -14.38 -2.92 10.31
N GLY A 55 -14.47 -2.51 9.04
CA GLY A 55 -13.95 -1.22 8.59
C GLY A 55 -14.04 -0.97 7.09
N PRO A 56 -13.21 -0.07 6.52
CA PRO A 56 -13.25 0.27 5.11
C PRO A 56 -13.02 -0.97 4.24
N SER A 57 -13.73 -1.08 3.12
CA SER A 57 -13.55 -2.16 2.16
C SER A 57 -13.11 -1.61 0.80
N GLY A 58 -12.41 -2.45 0.05
CA GLY A 58 -11.99 -2.16 -1.32
C GLY A 58 -10.65 -2.79 -1.69
N PRO A 59 -10.29 -2.79 -2.98
CA PRO A 59 -9.13 -3.53 -3.49
C PRO A 59 -7.82 -3.13 -2.82
N LYS A 60 -7.62 -1.85 -2.52
CA LYS A 60 -6.40 -1.37 -1.85
C LYS A 60 -6.32 -1.76 -0.39
N VAL A 61 -7.47 -1.84 0.28
CA VAL A 61 -7.56 -2.33 1.67
C VAL A 61 -7.23 -3.82 1.70
N ASP A 62 -7.84 -4.60 0.81
CA ASP A 62 -7.56 -6.04 0.69
C ASP A 62 -6.08 -6.30 0.38
N LEU A 63 -5.47 -5.48 -0.48
CA LEU A 63 -4.03 -5.54 -0.76
C LEU A 63 -3.19 -5.20 0.47
N ALA A 64 -3.53 -4.13 1.21
CA ALA A 64 -2.87 -3.78 2.47
C ALA A 64 -2.98 -4.89 3.52
N LEU A 65 -4.16 -5.49 3.66
CA LEU A 65 -4.42 -6.65 4.50
C LEU A 65 -3.73 -7.93 4.00
N ALA A 66 -3.18 -7.94 2.79
CA ALA A 66 -2.33 -9.01 2.27
C ALA A 66 -0.83 -8.64 2.30
N GLY A 67 -0.47 -7.52 2.93
CA GLY A 67 0.91 -7.06 3.10
C GLY A 67 1.45 -6.19 1.97
N TRP A 68 0.62 -5.77 1.02
CA TRP A 68 1.00 -4.90 -0.10
C TRP A 68 0.81 -3.42 0.24
N VAL A 69 1.67 -2.55 -0.27
CA VAL A 69 1.60 -1.10 -0.01
C VAL A 69 1.34 -0.33 -1.28
N GLN A 70 0.36 0.58 -1.27
CA GLN A 70 -0.09 1.30 -2.46
C GLN A 70 0.24 2.78 -2.27
N LEU A 71 1.08 3.34 -3.13
CA LEU A 71 1.40 4.78 -3.13
C LEU A 71 0.74 5.43 -4.33
N GLN A 72 0.05 6.57 -4.11
CA GLN A 72 -0.64 7.30 -5.17
C GLN A 72 -0.45 8.80 -5.05
N SER A 73 -0.16 9.44 -6.18
CA SER A 73 -0.37 10.86 -6.41
C SER A 73 -1.40 11.02 -7.53
N ASP A 74 -2.50 11.73 -7.27
CA ASP A 74 -3.51 12.04 -8.29
C ASP A 74 -3.17 13.32 -9.10
N ARG A 75 -2.11 14.04 -8.72
CA ARG A 75 -1.69 15.35 -9.26
C ARG A 75 -2.74 16.48 -9.16
N LEU A 76 -3.88 16.21 -8.52
CA LEU A 76 -4.97 17.17 -8.36
C LEU A 76 -4.90 17.84 -6.99
N VAL A 77 -4.40 17.11 -5.98
CA VAL A 77 -4.12 17.66 -4.66
C VAL A 77 -2.63 17.66 -4.37
N ASP A 78 -2.19 18.60 -3.53
CA ASP A 78 -0.82 18.70 -3.04
C ASP A 78 -0.52 17.65 -1.96
N ARG A 79 -0.81 16.38 -2.28
CA ARG A 79 -0.77 15.27 -1.35
C ARG A 79 -0.49 13.95 -2.06
N VAL A 80 0.34 13.13 -1.42
CA VAL A 80 0.44 11.70 -1.72
C VAL A 80 -0.39 10.93 -0.71
N ASN A 81 -1.15 9.95 -1.21
CA ASN A 81 -1.93 9.03 -0.39
C ASN A 81 -1.25 7.65 -0.41
N VAL A 82 -1.20 7.00 0.74
CA VAL A 82 -0.60 5.67 0.92
C VAL A 82 -1.59 4.78 1.66
N ASP A 83 -1.82 3.58 1.15
CA ASP A 83 -2.53 2.51 1.84
C ASP A 83 -1.52 1.40 2.17
N ALA A 84 -1.35 1.06 3.45
CA ALA A 84 -0.28 0.17 3.90
C ALA A 84 -0.73 -0.75 5.05
N PRO A 85 -0.06 -1.90 5.26
CA PRO A 85 -0.20 -2.65 6.50
C PRO A 85 0.36 -1.87 7.70
N ASP A 86 -0.16 -2.12 8.90
CA ASP A 86 0.29 -1.50 10.16
C ASP A 86 1.80 -1.66 10.40
N GLY A 87 2.37 -2.77 9.91
CA GLY A 87 3.80 -3.07 10.00
C GLY A 87 4.70 -2.39 8.97
N TYR A 88 4.16 -1.53 8.10
CA TYR A 88 4.97 -0.92 7.05
C TYR A 88 6.01 0.07 7.60
N ASP A 89 7.24 -0.05 7.11
CA ASP A 89 8.45 0.64 7.58
C ASP A 89 9.09 1.55 6.52
N GLY A 90 8.56 1.56 5.29
CA GLY A 90 9.16 2.25 4.13
C GLY A 90 8.99 3.77 4.13
N THR A 91 9.35 4.43 5.23
CA THR A 91 9.26 5.90 5.38
C THR A 91 10.06 6.61 4.30
N ASP A 92 11.27 6.11 3.98
CA ASP A 92 12.14 6.72 2.98
C ASP A 92 11.54 6.66 1.57
N LEU A 93 10.97 5.52 1.18
CA LEU A 93 10.28 5.36 -0.10
C LEU A 93 9.07 6.30 -0.22
N VAL A 94 8.26 6.42 0.84
CA VAL A 94 7.10 7.33 0.85
C VAL A 94 7.55 8.78 0.69
N ARG A 95 8.63 9.18 1.37
CA ARG A 95 9.20 10.53 1.26
C ARG A 95 9.79 10.78 -0.13
N GLU A 96 10.53 9.82 -0.68
CA GLU A 96 11.07 9.91 -2.03
C GLU A 96 9.95 10.08 -3.06
N PHE A 97 8.91 9.26 -2.96
CA PHE A 97 7.74 9.36 -3.82
C PHE A 97 7.05 10.72 -3.72
N ALA A 98 6.84 11.24 -2.51
CA ALA A 98 6.29 12.58 -2.30
C ALA A 98 7.18 13.67 -2.91
N ARG A 99 8.51 13.59 -2.73
CA ARG A 99 9.46 14.55 -3.32
C ARG A 99 9.43 14.55 -4.84
N MET A 100 9.34 13.37 -5.48
CA MET A 100 9.21 13.27 -6.93
C MET A 100 7.99 14.01 -7.48
N HIS A 101 6.92 14.10 -6.68
CA HIS A 101 5.70 14.82 -7.05
C HIS A 101 5.63 16.26 -6.54
N GLY A 102 6.61 16.69 -5.75
CA GLY A 102 6.59 18.00 -5.10
C GLY A 102 5.42 18.15 -4.13
N ALA A 103 4.95 17.05 -3.52
CA ALA A 103 3.80 17.07 -2.63
C ALA A 103 4.14 17.77 -1.30
N GLY A 104 3.30 18.70 -0.86
CA GLY A 104 3.41 19.38 0.43
C GLY A 104 2.96 18.52 1.62
N SER A 105 2.19 17.46 1.38
CA SER A 105 1.66 16.61 2.45
C SER A 105 1.59 15.13 2.11
N LEU A 106 1.49 14.31 3.17
CA LEU A 106 1.28 12.87 3.12
C LEU A 106 0.00 12.51 3.89
N ALA A 107 -0.72 11.51 3.38
CA ALA A 107 -1.73 10.78 4.13
C ALA A 107 -1.44 9.28 4.02
N VAL A 108 -1.26 8.61 5.15
CA VAL A 108 -0.98 7.16 5.20
C VAL A 108 -2.08 6.50 6.01
N ALA A 109 -2.90 5.67 5.35
CA ALA A 109 -3.87 4.81 5.97
C ALA A 109 -3.23 3.45 6.26
N LEU A 110 -3.32 3.02 7.53
CA LEU A 110 -2.74 1.79 8.03
C LEU A 110 -3.84 0.76 8.35
N TYR A 111 -3.60 -0.49 7.95
CA TYR A 111 -4.55 -1.59 8.08
C TYR A 111 -3.92 -2.79 8.81
N PRO A 112 -4.69 -3.50 9.67
CA PRO A 112 -6.11 -3.34 9.95
C PRO A 112 -6.45 -2.22 10.95
N SER A 113 -5.48 -1.56 11.61
CA SER A 113 -5.81 -0.61 12.70
C SER A 113 -6.77 0.52 12.33
N GLY A 114 -6.86 0.89 11.05
CA GLY A 114 -7.62 2.05 10.59
C GLY A 114 -6.94 3.38 10.94
N THR A 115 -5.70 3.35 11.44
CA THR A 115 -4.94 4.54 11.79
C THR A 115 -4.63 5.34 10.53
N VAL A 116 -4.87 6.66 10.58
CA VAL A 116 -4.50 7.57 9.49
C VAL A 116 -3.47 8.58 10.00
N LEU A 117 -2.27 8.53 9.43
CA LEU A 117 -1.21 9.51 9.67
C LEU A 117 -1.29 10.59 8.59
N THR A 118 -1.42 11.86 8.99
CA THR A 118 -1.39 12.99 8.05
C THR A 118 -0.44 14.07 8.54
N GLY A 119 0.26 14.72 7.62
CA GLY A 119 1.25 15.75 7.98
C GLY A 119 2.18 16.12 6.84
N ALA A 120 3.15 16.99 7.14
CA ALA A 120 4.19 17.35 6.18
C ALA A 120 5.09 16.14 5.88
N VAL A 121 5.66 16.12 4.66
CA VAL A 121 6.52 15.00 4.19
C VAL A 121 7.67 14.71 5.16
N SER A 122 8.26 15.74 5.75
CA SER A 122 9.38 15.62 6.70
C SER A 122 8.99 15.13 8.09
N GLU A 123 7.72 15.25 8.46
CA GLU A 123 7.23 14.97 9.82
C GLU A 123 6.67 13.55 9.96
N ILE A 124 6.17 12.98 8.85
CA ILE A 124 5.63 11.63 8.85
C ILE A 124 6.74 10.60 9.02
N THR A 125 6.56 9.74 10.02
CA THR A 125 7.38 8.57 10.28
C THR A 125 6.45 7.37 10.44
N LEU A 126 6.72 6.31 9.67
CA LEU A 126 5.93 5.09 9.75
C LEU A 126 6.32 4.27 10.99
N PRO A 127 5.37 3.52 11.58
CA PRO A 127 5.58 2.84 12.85
C PRO A 127 6.67 1.77 12.82
N GLY A 128 6.96 1.16 11.66
CA GLY A 128 8.16 0.36 11.39
C GLY A 128 8.40 -0.90 12.23
N ASN A 129 7.51 -1.24 13.16
CA ASN A 129 7.77 -2.22 14.22
C ASN A 129 6.86 -3.47 14.16
N GLY A 130 6.15 -3.67 13.05
CA GLY A 130 5.22 -4.79 12.89
C GLY A 130 5.58 -5.63 11.67
N PRO A 131 5.34 -6.94 11.71
CA PRO A 131 5.45 -7.73 10.49
C PRO A 131 4.33 -7.29 9.51
N ARG A 132 4.63 -7.18 8.22
CA ARG A 132 3.65 -6.83 7.15
C ARG A 132 2.60 -7.93 6.91
N VAL A 133 2.47 -8.86 7.86
CA VAL A 133 1.67 -10.08 7.75
C VAL A 133 0.25 -9.70 7.40
N PRO A 134 -0.45 -10.52 6.61
CA PRO A 134 -1.90 -10.47 6.67
C PRO A 134 -2.33 -10.51 8.12
N ALA A 135 -3.20 -9.58 8.50
CA ALA A 135 -3.73 -9.52 9.85
C ALA A 135 -4.20 -10.94 10.24
N PRO A 136 -3.69 -11.54 11.33
CA PRO A 136 -4.27 -12.77 11.81
C PRO A 136 -5.74 -12.48 12.09
N VAL A 137 -6.61 -13.22 11.41
CA VAL A 137 -8.01 -13.29 11.78
C VAL A 137 -7.99 -13.82 13.20
N SER A 138 -8.54 -13.08 14.16
CA SER A 138 -8.92 -13.72 15.41
C SER A 138 -9.94 -14.79 15.02
N ASP A 139 -9.50 -16.06 14.97
CA ASP A 139 -10.41 -17.19 15.05
C ASP A 139 -11.01 -17.13 16.46
N GLU A 140 -12.09 -16.38 16.63
CA GLU A 140 -12.97 -16.59 17.78
C GLU A 140 -13.90 -17.76 17.43
N GLU A 141 -13.78 -18.80 18.27
CA GLU A 141 -14.50 -20.09 18.29
C GLU A 141 -16.03 -20.01 18.13
#